data_AF-A0A2H0IW07-F1
#
_entry.id   AF-A0A2H0IW07-F1
#
_cell.length_a   1.000
_cell.length_b   1.000
_cell.length_c   1.000
_cell.angle_alpha   90.00
_cell.angle_beta   90.00
_cell.angle_gamma   90.00
#
_symmetry.space_group_name_H-M   'P 1'
#
loop_
_entity.id
_entity.type
_entity.pdbx_description
1 polymer ?
#
loop_
_entity_poly.entity_id
_entity_poly.type
_entity_poly.pdbx_seq_one_letter_code
_entity_poly.pdbx_strand_id
1 'polypeptide(L)'
;MSVVTGCANCHNGSSATGKTGSHIQTTAGCESCHKSTTTWSGAKTDHSAFTIATNCATCHNGQAATGKPSNHIPESQLQGGAALYCKNCHTSTTTWSTYKMNHNNSMGNGSGWCKTCHVKGSAYLGDMEKKSLTHEAKKGTVPTDCSMSGCHKPLGSKGSAYTKWD
;
A
#
# COMPACT_ATOMS: atom_id res chain seq x y z
N MET A 1 26.23 23.67 16.75
CA MET A 1 25.74 24.62 15.72
C MET A 1 24.49 24.00 15.09
N SER A 2 23.29 24.45 15.46
CA SER A 2 22.06 24.04 14.75
C SER A 2 22.05 24.71 13.38
N VAL A 3 21.52 24.01 12.38
CA VAL A 3 21.25 24.57 11.06
C VAL A 3 20.32 25.78 11.22
N VAL A 4 20.79 26.95 10.77
CA VAL A 4 20.01 28.20 10.75
C VAL A 4 18.94 28.06 9.67
N THR A 5 17.72 28.48 9.98
CA THR A 5 16.62 28.57 8.99
C THR A 5 17.05 29.42 7.79
N GLY A 6 16.51 29.13 6.60
CA GLY A 6 16.74 29.97 5.42
C GLY A 6 17.89 29.54 4.51
N CYS A 7 18.36 28.29 4.59
CA CYS A 7 19.37 27.77 3.64
C CYS A 7 18.95 27.97 2.17
N ALA A 8 17.64 27.83 1.90
CA ALA A 8 17.05 27.98 0.57
C ALA A 8 17.20 29.40 -0.02
N ASN A 9 17.45 30.43 0.80
CA ASN A 9 17.65 31.80 0.30
C ASN A 9 18.93 31.90 -0.55
N CYS A 10 19.99 31.19 -0.14
CA CYS A 10 21.25 31.13 -0.87
C CYS A 10 21.33 29.88 -1.78
N HIS A 11 20.84 28.73 -1.31
CA HIS A 11 20.83 27.47 -2.06
C HIS A 11 19.60 27.36 -2.99
N ASN A 12 19.47 28.35 -3.88
CA ASN A 12 18.35 28.52 -4.79
C ASN A 12 18.63 28.01 -6.22
N GLY A 13 19.81 27.44 -6.47
CA GLY A 13 20.24 26.97 -7.80
C GLY A 13 20.89 28.05 -8.67
N SER A 14 20.87 29.32 -8.24
CA SER A 14 21.56 30.43 -8.90
C SER A 14 22.76 30.90 -8.07
N SER A 15 22.55 31.27 -6.80
CA SER A 15 23.61 31.82 -5.93
C SER A 15 24.49 30.72 -5.35
N ALA A 16 23.89 29.57 -5.03
CA ALA A 16 24.57 28.36 -4.63
C ALA A 16 23.77 27.15 -5.10
N THR A 17 24.44 25.99 -5.14
CA THR A 17 23.81 24.71 -5.52
C THR A 17 22.57 24.45 -4.69
N GLY A 18 21.42 24.37 -5.35
CA GLY A 18 20.14 24.01 -4.73
C GLY A 18 19.90 22.50 -4.68
N LYS A 19 18.61 22.13 -4.65
CA LYS A 19 18.18 20.73 -4.77
C LYS A 19 18.59 20.17 -6.14
N THR A 20 19.25 19.02 -6.17
CA THR A 20 19.61 18.33 -7.42
C THR A 20 18.41 17.58 -8.00
N GLY A 21 18.50 17.11 -9.25
CA GLY A 21 17.44 16.30 -9.86
C GLY A 21 17.15 14.99 -9.13
N SER A 22 18.12 14.45 -8.39
CA SER A 22 17.97 13.26 -7.54
C SER A 22 17.44 13.57 -6.13
N HIS A 23 17.22 14.85 -5.80
CA HIS A 23 16.67 15.23 -4.51
C HIS A 23 15.18 14.86 -4.43
N ILE A 24 14.73 14.40 -3.26
CA ILE A 24 13.32 14.15 -2.99
C ILE A 24 12.49 15.42 -3.23
N GLN A 25 11.38 15.31 -3.96
CA GLN A 25 10.54 16.47 -4.21
C GLN A 25 9.89 16.91 -2.90
N THR A 26 10.25 18.10 -2.40
CA THR A 26 9.78 18.62 -1.12
C THR A 26 9.81 20.15 -1.08
N THR A 27 8.83 20.71 -0.39
CA THR A 27 8.76 22.13 -0.02
C THR A 27 9.24 22.41 1.40
N ALA A 28 9.60 21.37 2.18
CA ALA A 28 10.12 21.53 3.52
C ALA A 28 11.47 22.30 3.52
N GLY A 29 11.72 23.01 4.63
CA GLY A 29 13.00 23.68 4.87
C GLY A 29 14.16 22.67 4.93
N CYS A 30 15.35 23.08 4.49
CA CYS A 30 16.50 22.18 4.37
C CYS A 30 16.86 21.50 5.71
N GLU A 31 16.74 22.25 6.79
CA GLU A 31 16.96 21.87 8.18
C GLU A 31 16.04 20.73 8.68
N SER A 32 14.93 20.45 7.99
CA SER A 32 14.07 19.31 8.35
C SER A 32 14.79 17.99 8.12
N CYS A 33 15.65 17.91 7.09
CA CYS A 33 16.35 16.69 6.67
C CYS A 33 17.87 16.77 6.88
N HIS A 34 18.47 17.94 6.62
CA HIS A 34 19.89 18.18 6.76
C HIS A 34 20.19 18.72 8.15
N LYS A 35 20.81 17.89 9.01
CA LYS A 35 21.12 18.25 10.41
C LYS A 35 22.54 18.78 10.60
N SER A 36 23.37 18.70 9.55
CA SER A 36 24.75 19.19 9.56
C SER A 36 24.95 20.20 8.44
N THR A 37 25.74 21.24 8.73
CA THR A 37 26.21 22.21 7.73
C THR A 37 27.52 21.81 7.07
N THR A 38 28.21 20.80 7.60
CA THR A 38 29.51 20.32 7.08
C THR A 38 29.40 18.98 6.36
N THR A 39 28.44 18.14 6.76
CA THR A 39 28.15 16.85 6.12
C THR A 39 26.74 16.91 5.54
N TRP A 40 26.63 17.38 4.30
CA TRP A 40 25.33 17.57 3.65
C TRP A 40 24.71 16.27 3.12
N SER A 41 25.53 15.25 2.86
CA SER A 41 25.09 13.93 2.42
C SER A 41 24.47 13.13 3.58
N GLY A 42 23.63 12.15 3.24
CA GLY A 42 23.08 11.20 4.22
C GLY A 42 21.88 11.70 5.04
N ALA A 43 21.32 12.87 4.69
CA ALA A 43 20.06 13.37 5.25
C ALA A 43 18.99 12.27 5.30
N LYS A 44 18.21 12.28 6.38
CA LYS A 44 17.16 11.29 6.63
C LYS A 44 15.82 11.98 6.65
N THR A 45 14.85 11.40 5.95
CA THR A 45 13.47 11.82 6.03
C THR A 45 12.86 11.34 7.35
N ASP A 46 12.31 12.26 8.12
CA ASP A 46 11.51 11.94 9.28
C ASP A 46 10.11 11.53 8.84
N HIS A 47 9.83 10.22 8.90
CA HIS A 47 8.55 9.69 8.49
C HIS A 47 7.39 10.03 9.46
N SER A 48 7.70 10.48 10.69
CA SER A 48 6.69 10.91 11.65
C SER A 48 6.02 12.24 11.26
N ALA A 49 6.64 13.00 10.36
CA ALA A 49 6.08 14.22 9.80
C ALA A 49 5.00 13.98 8.72
N PHE A 50 4.84 12.73 8.26
CA PHE A 50 3.81 12.36 7.29
C PHE A 50 2.58 11.78 7.96
N THR A 51 1.47 11.83 7.24
CA THR A 51 0.21 11.21 7.69
C THR A 51 -0.19 10.12 6.71
N ILE A 52 -1.13 9.27 7.13
CA ILE A 52 -1.76 8.31 6.23
C ILE A 52 -2.46 8.97 5.02
N ALA A 53 -2.81 10.25 5.08
CA ALA A 53 -3.37 10.97 3.93
C ALA A 53 -2.32 11.35 2.88
N THR A 54 -1.03 11.29 3.22
CA THR A 54 0.07 11.55 2.29
C THR A 54 0.10 10.47 1.20
N ASN A 55 0.22 10.88 -0.06
CA ASN A 55 0.38 9.94 -1.16
C ASN A 55 1.80 9.35 -1.17
N CYS A 56 1.99 8.23 -0.46
CA CYS A 56 3.28 7.57 -0.28
C CYS A 56 3.93 7.17 -1.62
N ALA A 57 3.11 6.86 -2.64
CA ALA A 57 3.58 6.43 -3.95
C ALA A 57 4.33 7.53 -4.73
N THR A 58 4.21 8.80 -4.33
CA THR A 58 5.00 9.89 -4.93
C THR A 58 6.50 9.74 -4.65
N CYS A 59 6.85 9.13 -3.51
CA CYS A 59 8.23 8.88 -3.10
C CYS A 59 8.61 7.40 -3.23
N HIS A 60 7.74 6.48 -2.78
CA HIS A 60 7.94 5.03 -2.85
C HIS A 60 7.55 4.47 -4.23
N ASN A 61 8.19 5.00 -5.27
CA ASN A 61 7.96 4.64 -6.68
C ASN A 61 9.07 3.75 -7.27
N GLY A 62 10.06 3.34 -6.47
CA GLY A 62 11.21 2.56 -6.92
C GLY A 62 12.35 3.40 -7.51
N GLN A 63 12.18 4.72 -7.63
CA GLN A 63 13.21 5.65 -8.09
C GLN A 63 13.71 6.55 -6.96
N ALA A 64 12.79 7.29 -6.30
CA ALA A 64 13.15 8.22 -5.23
C ALA A 64 13.31 7.52 -3.86
N ALA A 65 12.54 6.45 -3.64
CA ALA A 65 12.63 5.57 -2.50
C ALA A 65 12.20 4.15 -2.92
N THR A 66 12.48 3.17 -2.06
CA THR A 66 12.07 1.78 -2.26
C THR A 66 10.59 1.70 -2.60
N GLY A 67 10.29 1.14 -3.77
CA GLY A 67 8.92 0.94 -4.22
C GLY A 67 8.29 -0.32 -3.66
N LYS A 68 7.09 -0.63 -4.15
CA LYS A 68 6.43 -1.90 -3.86
C LYS A 68 7.26 -3.07 -4.38
N PRO A 69 7.43 -4.15 -3.60
CA PRO A 69 8.09 -5.37 -4.08
C PRO A 69 7.24 -6.07 -5.15
N SER A 70 7.87 -6.95 -5.94
CA SER A 70 7.21 -7.68 -7.03
C SER A 70 6.07 -8.60 -6.55
N ASN A 71 6.12 -9.05 -5.31
CA ASN A 71 5.10 -9.86 -4.65
C ASN A 71 4.17 -9.04 -3.73
N HIS A 72 4.02 -7.74 -3.97
CA HIS A 72 2.98 -6.94 -3.32
C HIS A 72 1.58 -7.35 -3.82
N ILE A 73 0.53 -7.11 -3.02
CA ILE A 73 -0.85 -7.31 -3.48
C ILE A 73 -1.17 -6.36 -4.65
N PRO A 74 -1.83 -6.84 -5.72
CA PRO A 74 -2.28 -5.98 -6.81
C PRO A 74 -3.30 -4.92 -6.35
N GLU A 75 -2.97 -3.64 -6.52
CA GLU A 75 -3.82 -2.51 -6.10
C GLU A 75 -4.84 -2.07 -7.17
N SER A 76 -4.56 -2.35 -8.46
CA SER A 76 -5.33 -1.87 -9.61
C SER A 76 -6.77 -2.41 -9.70
N GLN A 77 -7.08 -3.45 -8.94
CA GLN A 77 -8.31 -4.23 -9.08
C GLN A 77 -9.30 -4.03 -7.93
N LEU A 78 -8.99 -3.18 -6.95
CA LEU A 78 -9.68 -3.16 -5.66
C LEU A 78 -10.55 -1.92 -5.39
N GLN A 79 -10.80 -1.05 -6.37
CA GLN A 79 -11.83 0.02 -6.25
C GLN A 79 -12.49 0.38 -7.59
N GLY A 80 -12.70 -0.59 -8.49
CA GLY A 80 -13.40 -0.33 -9.77
C GLY A 80 -12.75 0.80 -10.61
N GLY A 81 -11.43 0.98 -10.49
CA GLY A 81 -10.68 2.04 -11.16
C GLY A 81 -10.23 3.21 -10.28
N ALA A 82 -10.66 3.31 -9.01
CA ALA A 82 -10.07 4.28 -8.08
C ALA A 82 -8.72 3.78 -7.55
N ALA A 83 -7.76 4.70 -7.41
CA ALA A 83 -6.44 4.38 -6.86
C ALA A 83 -6.57 4.04 -5.37
N LEU A 84 -6.26 2.80 -5.00
CA LEU A 84 -6.05 2.45 -3.61
C LEU A 84 -4.86 3.25 -3.08
N TYR A 85 -5.07 4.01 -2.01
CA TYR A 85 -3.99 4.63 -1.28
C TYR A 85 -3.34 3.61 -0.35
N CYS A 86 -2.02 3.72 -0.16
CA CYS A 86 -1.24 2.80 0.69
C CYS A 86 -1.85 2.67 2.11
N LYS A 87 -2.48 3.74 2.62
CA LYS A 87 -3.18 3.78 3.92
C LYS A 87 -4.31 2.76 4.09
N ASN A 88 -4.89 2.30 2.99
CA ASN A 88 -6.01 1.37 3.03
C ASN A 88 -5.58 0.01 3.59
N CYS A 89 -4.30 -0.33 3.45
CA CYS A 89 -3.69 -1.52 4.04
C CYS A 89 -2.66 -1.15 5.09
N HIS A 90 -1.72 -0.26 4.80
CA HIS A 90 -0.65 0.12 5.72
C HIS A 90 -1.11 1.20 6.71
N THR A 91 -1.11 0.86 7.99
CA THR A 91 -1.61 1.76 9.05
C THR A 91 -0.51 2.51 9.78
N SER A 92 0.73 2.36 9.33
CA SER A 92 1.92 3.00 9.88
C SER A 92 2.60 3.84 8.80
N THR A 93 3.19 4.96 9.22
CA THR A 93 4.04 5.79 8.35
C THR A 93 5.52 5.42 8.47
N THR A 94 5.90 4.63 9.46
CA THR A 94 7.30 4.27 9.76
C THR A 94 7.63 2.81 9.46
N THR A 95 6.62 1.95 9.27
CA THR A 95 6.80 0.50 9.05
C THR A 95 5.81 -0.05 8.04
N TRP A 96 6.31 -0.71 6.98
CA TRP A 96 5.46 -1.36 5.98
C TRP A 96 4.82 -2.66 6.47
N SER A 97 5.43 -3.34 7.46
CA SER A 97 4.92 -4.59 8.04
C SER A 97 3.65 -4.40 8.88
N THR A 98 3.29 -3.17 9.22
CA THR A 98 2.05 -2.88 9.94
C THR A 98 0.93 -2.63 8.95
N TYR A 99 0.08 -3.63 8.76
CA TYR A 99 -1.05 -3.56 7.84
C TYR A 99 -2.32 -4.20 8.42
N LYS A 100 -3.47 -3.75 7.93
CA LYS A 100 -4.78 -4.33 8.21
C LYS A 100 -5.50 -4.61 6.90
N MET A 101 -5.81 -5.89 6.66
CA MET A 101 -6.72 -6.25 5.58
C MET A 101 -8.16 -6.10 6.08
N ASN A 102 -8.96 -5.29 5.38
CA ASN A 102 -10.38 -5.15 5.67
C ASN A 102 -11.22 -5.68 4.50
N HIS A 103 -11.73 -6.90 4.65
CA HIS A 103 -12.64 -7.51 3.67
C HIS A 103 -13.93 -6.69 3.48
N ASN A 104 -14.37 -5.92 4.47
CA ASN A 104 -15.58 -5.09 4.41
C ASN A 104 -15.43 -3.83 3.54
N ASN A 105 -14.20 -3.35 3.29
CA ASN A 105 -13.95 -2.25 2.35
C ASN A 105 -13.88 -2.72 0.89
N SER A 106 -14.04 -4.04 0.64
CA SER A 106 -14.38 -4.55 -0.68
C SER A 106 -15.85 -4.23 -0.95
N MET A 107 -16.15 -2.97 -1.27
CA MET A 107 -17.50 -2.46 -1.59
C MET A 107 -18.01 -2.99 -2.95
N GLY A 108 -17.62 -4.20 -3.34
CA GLY A 108 -17.89 -4.80 -4.64
C GLY A 108 -18.93 -5.90 -4.50
N ASN A 109 -20.13 -5.62 -4.98
CA ASN A 109 -21.19 -6.59 -5.19
C ASN A 109 -20.71 -7.68 -6.18
N GLY A 110 -20.08 -8.76 -5.69
CA GLY A 110 -19.72 -9.94 -6.49
C GLY A 110 -18.33 -10.55 -6.23
N SER A 111 -18.22 -11.86 -6.40
CA SER A 111 -17.03 -12.71 -6.20
C SER A 111 -15.83 -12.47 -7.13
N GLY A 112 -15.90 -11.51 -8.06
CA GLY A 112 -14.75 -11.10 -8.89
C GLY A 112 -13.60 -10.51 -8.05
N TRP A 113 -13.94 -9.94 -6.90
CA TRP A 113 -13.01 -9.29 -5.97
C TRP A 113 -12.19 -10.26 -5.13
N CYS A 114 -12.76 -11.42 -4.80
CA CYS A 114 -12.05 -12.45 -4.06
C CYS A 114 -10.89 -13.00 -4.90
N LYS A 115 -11.13 -13.21 -6.21
CA LYS A 115 -10.15 -13.78 -7.15
C LYS A 115 -8.98 -12.84 -7.43
N THR A 116 -9.17 -11.52 -7.32
CA THR A 116 -8.09 -10.52 -7.42
C THR A 116 -6.94 -10.81 -6.46
N CYS A 117 -7.26 -11.17 -5.22
CA CYS A 117 -6.26 -11.46 -4.20
C CYS A 117 -6.02 -12.96 -4.07
N HIS A 118 -7.06 -13.78 -3.99
CA HIS A 118 -6.97 -15.23 -3.76
C HIS A 118 -6.72 -16.03 -5.06
N VAL A 119 -5.66 -15.69 -5.79
CA VAL A 119 -5.21 -16.48 -6.94
C VAL A 119 -4.45 -17.73 -6.49
N LYS A 120 -4.63 -18.84 -7.21
CA LYS A 120 -3.87 -20.07 -6.95
C LYS A 120 -2.39 -19.82 -7.17
N GLY A 121 -1.55 -20.19 -6.20
CA GLY A 121 -0.10 -20.06 -6.29
C GLY A 121 0.46 -18.67 -5.99
N SER A 122 -0.35 -17.66 -5.62
CA SER A 122 0.22 -16.40 -5.13
C SER A 122 0.87 -16.57 -3.76
N ALA A 123 2.00 -15.90 -3.57
CA ALA A 123 2.64 -15.70 -2.28
C ALA A 123 2.93 -14.21 -2.15
N TYR A 124 1.98 -13.46 -1.58
CA TYR A 124 2.19 -12.04 -1.32
C TYR A 124 3.11 -11.84 -0.12
N LEU A 125 3.84 -10.74 -0.11
CA LEU A 125 4.68 -10.37 1.03
C LEU A 125 3.82 -10.12 2.28
N GLY A 126 4.26 -10.67 3.42
CA GLY A 126 3.62 -10.53 4.73
C GLY A 126 3.05 -11.84 5.28
N ASP A 127 2.56 -11.78 6.50
CA ASP A 127 2.04 -12.92 7.27
C ASP A 127 0.51 -13.09 7.09
N MET A 128 -0.01 -12.71 5.93
CA MET A 128 -1.43 -12.87 5.64
C MET A 128 -1.77 -14.35 5.53
N GLU A 129 -2.53 -14.84 6.50
CA GLU A 129 -2.99 -16.21 6.47
C GLU A 129 -3.97 -16.40 5.31
N LYS A 130 -3.67 -17.38 4.43
CA LYS A 130 -4.61 -17.82 3.41
C LYS A 130 -5.76 -18.53 4.09
N LYS A 131 -6.84 -17.80 4.36
CA LYS A 131 -8.04 -18.40 4.91
C LYS A 131 -8.87 -19.07 3.82
N SER A 132 -9.44 -20.23 4.13
CA SER A 132 -10.37 -20.97 3.27
C SER A 132 -11.53 -20.07 2.83
N LEU A 133 -12.10 -20.31 1.65
CA LEU A 133 -13.33 -19.64 1.18
C LEU A 133 -14.53 -19.83 2.14
N THR A 134 -14.41 -20.74 3.10
CA THR A 134 -15.42 -21.05 4.13
C THR A 134 -15.11 -20.47 5.52
N HIS A 135 -14.06 -19.64 5.68
CA HIS A 135 -13.73 -19.08 6.99
C HIS A 135 -14.77 -18.03 7.43
N GLU A 136 -15.45 -18.33 8.54
CA GLU A 136 -16.21 -17.40 9.38
C GLU A 136 -17.16 -16.44 8.63
N ALA A 137 -18.19 -16.99 7.99
CA ALA A 137 -19.41 -16.21 7.86
C ALA A 137 -19.92 -15.94 9.28
N LYS A 138 -19.95 -14.67 9.70
CA LYS A 138 -20.56 -14.25 10.97
C LYS A 138 -21.94 -14.90 11.06
N LYS A 139 -22.28 -15.53 12.20
CA LYS A 139 -23.58 -16.21 12.38
C LYS A 139 -24.72 -15.30 11.91
N GLY A 140 -25.44 -15.71 10.86
CA GLY A 140 -26.51 -14.93 10.22
C GLY A 140 -26.11 -14.17 8.95
N THR A 141 -24.88 -14.30 8.45
CA THR A 141 -24.44 -13.76 7.15
C THR A 141 -24.29 -14.89 6.14
N VAL A 142 -24.64 -14.62 4.88
CA VAL A 142 -24.47 -15.58 3.78
C VAL A 142 -22.97 -15.73 3.51
N PRO A 143 -22.39 -16.94 3.54
CA PRO A 143 -21.01 -17.16 3.12
C PRO A 143 -20.77 -16.57 1.73
N THR A 144 -19.64 -15.87 1.54
CA THR A 144 -19.28 -15.30 0.24
C THR A 144 -18.89 -16.44 -0.71
N ASP A 145 -19.88 -17.02 -1.37
CA ASP A 145 -19.71 -18.16 -2.27
C ASP A 145 -19.20 -17.70 -3.64
N CYS A 146 -18.14 -18.34 -4.13
CA CYS A 146 -17.60 -18.13 -5.46
C CYS A 146 -18.54 -18.59 -6.59
N SER A 147 -19.59 -19.36 -6.29
CA SER A 147 -20.62 -19.78 -7.25
C SER A 147 -21.40 -18.60 -7.85
N MET A 148 -21.39 -17.43 -7.19
CA MET A 148 -21.97 -16.19 -7.71
C MET A 148 -21.04 -15.45 -8.71
N SER A 149 -19.87 -16.02 -9.05
CA SER A 149 -18.86 -15.35 -9.91
C SER A 149 -19.14 -15.44 -11.40
N GLY A 150 -20.16 -16.19 -11.82
CA GLY A 150 -20.44 -16.45 -13.23
C GLY A 150 -19.37 -17.27 -13.97
N CYS A 151 -18.18 -17.46 -13.39
CA CYS A 151 -17.10 -18.27 -14.00
C CYS A 151 -17.20 -19.77 -13.67
N HIS A 152 -17.94 -20.16 -12.64
CA HIS A 152 -18.17 -21.56 -12.28
C HIS A 152 -19.66 -21.86 -12.41
N LYS A 153 -20.02 -22.87 -13.20
CA LYS A 153 -21.35 -23.48 -13.17
C LYS A 153 -21.35 -24.53 -12.05
N PRO A 154 -22.04 -24.31 -10.92
CA PRO A 154 -22.21 -25.38 -9.94
C PRO A 154 -23.07 -26.49 -10.58
N LEU A 155 -22.49 -27.69 -10.72
CA LEU A 155 -23.28 -28.90 -10.91
C LEU A 155 -23.82 -29.31 -9.53
N GLY A 156 -24.99 -28.79 -9.16
CA GLY A 156 -25.66 -29.19 -7.92
C GLY A 156 -26.68 -28.19 -7.40
N SER A 157 -27.84 -28.69 -6.99
CA SER A 157 -28.93 -27.95 -6.35
C SER A 157 -28.50 -27.44 -4.96
N LYS A 158 -28.88 -26.21 -4.61
CA LYS A 158 -28.59 -25.53 -3.33
C LYS A 158 -28.70 -26.47 -2.11
N GLY A 159 -27.64 -26.54 -1.30
CA GLY A 159 -27.71 -27.05 0.08
C GLY A 159 -26.66 -28.09 0.49
N SER A 160 -25.86 -28.63 -0.42
CA SER A 160 -24.85 -29.63 -0.09
C SER A 160 -23.46 -28.99 0.07
N ALA A 161 -22.80 -29.22 1.20
CA ALA A 161 -21.41 -28.85 1.41
C ALA A 161 -20.51 -29.66 0.46
N TYR A 162 -19.76 -28.98 -0.40
CA TYR A 162 -18.84 -29.59 -1.35
C TYR A 162 -17.64 -30.19 -0.61
N THR A 163 -17.45 -31.51 -0.69
CA THR A 163 -16.30 -32.20 -0.09
C THR A 163 -15.24 -32.65 -1.11
N LYS A 164 -15.43 -32.46 -2.42
CA LYS A 164 -14.40 -32.73 -3.43
C LYS A 164 -14.46 -31.78 -4.63
N TRP A 165 -13.27 -31.51 -5.17
CA TRP A 165 -13.00 -30.67 -6.32
C TRP A 165 -12.35 -31.56 -7.38
N ASP A 166 -12.84 -31.52 -8.61
CA ASP A 166 -12.17 -32.06 -9.79
C ASP A 166 -11.40 -30.94 -10.49
#